data_AF-A0A2V8CCI0-F1
#
_entry.id   AF-A0A2V8CCI0-F1
#
_cell.length_a   1.000
_cell.length_b   1.000
_cell.length_c   1.000
_cell.angle_alpha   90.00
_cell.angle_beta   90.00
_cell.angle_gamma   90.00
#
_symmetry.space_group_name_H-M   'P 1'
#
loop_
_entity.id
_entity.type
_entity.pdbx_description
1 polymer ?
#
loop_
_entity_poly.entity_id
_entity_poly.type
_entity_poly.pdbx_seq_one_letter_code
_entity_poly.pdbx_strand_id
1 'polypeptide(L)'
;MYVTGPTLSSYDSLYRILPNGEVTVRYARFGRPQGLAFDASGALYVVEALAGSSGLYRVPPEGDPQLTLAGPGLVGVAFDGRGGLVVASNDTAYRLTRSSS
;
A
#
# COMPACT_ATOMS: atom_id res chain seq x y z
N MET A 1 14.16 -3.47 -2.56
CA MET A 1 13.07 -3.85 -1.63
C MET A 1 12.35 -2.58 -1.16
N TYR A 2 11.06 -2.67 -0.81
CA TYR A 2 10.31 -1.58 -0.19
C TYR A 2 9.79 -2.04 1.16
N VAL A 3 9.74 -1.13 2.13
CA VAL A 3 9.33 -1.44 3.50
C VAL A 3 8.43 -0.33 4.02
N THR A 4 7.33 -0.73 4.65
CA THR A 4 6.49 0.10 5.49
C THR A 4 6.30 -0.61 6.82
N GLY A 5 6.07 0.15 7.87
CA GLY A 5 5.67 -0.40 9.16
C GLY A 5 5.23 0.74 10.06
N PRO A 6 4.12 0.59 10.79
CA PRO A 6 3.66 1.65 11.66
C PRO A 6 4.58 1.82 12.87
N THR A 7 4.81 3.05 13.29
CA THR A 7 5.56 3.37 14.52
C THR A 7 4.67 4.13 15.51
N LEU A 8 5.28 4.70 16.57
CA LEU A 8 4.58 5.58 17.52
C LEU A 8 4.53 7.05 17.04
N SER A 9 5.02 7.33 15.82
CA SER A 9 5.04 8.67 15.26
C SER A 9 3.68 9.09 14.68
N SER A 10 3.48 10.40 14.49
CA SER A 10 2.29 10.90 13.79
C SER A 10 2.30 10.57 12.29
N TYR A 11 3.49 10.35 11.73
CA TYR A 11 3.67 10.02 10.32
C TYR A 11 4.80 9.02 10.09
N ASP A 12 4.44 7.90 9.47
CA ASP A 12 5.34 6.83 9.09
C ASP A 12 5.84 6.95 7.64
N SER A 13 6.95 6.27 7.40
CA SER A 13 7.66 6.32 6.14
C SER A 13 7.54 5.02 5.33
N LEU A 14 7.47 5.19 4.02
CA LEU A 14 7.79 4.16 3.04
C LEU A 14 9.27 4.29 2.69
N TYR A 15 10.03 3.24 2.94
CA TYR A 15 11.45 3.16 2.62
C TYR A 15 11.67 2.35 1.33
N ARG A 16 12.69 2.73 0.58
CA ARG A 16 13.27 1.93 -0.50
C ARG A 16 14.68 1.54 -0.11
N ILE A 17 14.94 0.25 -0.15
CA ILE A 17 16.26 -0.35 0.09
C ILE A 17 16.81 -0.81 -1.26
N LEU A 18 17.93 -0.23 -1.65
CA LEU A 18 18.66 -0.54 -2.87
C LEU A 18 19.47 -1.83 -2.73
N PRO A 19 19.87 -2.49 -3.84
CA PRO A 19 20.63 -3.75 -3.78
C PRO A 19 21.98 -3.65 -3.05
N ASN A 20 22.58 -2.45 -3.02
CA ASN A 20 23.81 -2.15 -2.28
C ASN A 20 23.57 -1.94 -0.76
N GLY A 21 22.33 -2.05 -0.28
CA GLY A 21 21.94 -1.83 1.12
C GLY A 21 21.59 -0.38 1.47
N GLU A 22 21.72 0.56 0.53
CA GLU A 22 21.37 1.96 0.77
C GLU A 22 19.85 2.11 1.00
N VAL A 23 19.48 2.87 2.04
CA VAL A 23 18.09 3.13 2.41
C VAL A 23 17.72 4.56 2.09
N THR A 24 16.65 4.74 1.32
CA THR A 24 16.10 6.06 0.96
C THR A 24 14.63 6.15 1.37
N VAL A 25 14.18 7.35 1.75
CA VAL A 25 12.77 7.62 2.04
C VAL A 25 12.04 7.93 0.74
N ARG A 26 10.94 7.23 0.47
CA ARG A 26 10.09 7.46 -0.72
C ARG A 26 8.87 8.31 -0.42
N TYR A 27 8.32 8.17 0.78
CA TYR A 27 7.21 8.96 1.26
C TYR A 27 7.22 8.94 2.79
N ALA A 28 6.85 10.04 3.44
CA ALA A 28 6.99 10.21 4.90
C ALA A 28 5.75 10.81 5.58
N ARG A 29 4.59 10.76 4.90
CA ARG A 29 3.33 11.35 5.40
C ARG A 29 2.21 10.32 5.50
N PHE A 30 2.55 9.04 5.62
CA PHE A 30 1.58 8.01 5.94
C PHE A 30 1.24 8.09 7.43
N GLY A 31 -0.01 7.90 7.82
CA GLY A 31 -0.43 7.76 9.21
C GLY A 31 -0.16 6.37 9.79
N ARG A 32 -0.56 5.29 9.10
CA ARG A 32 -0.37 3.92 9.59
C ARG A 32 -0.26 2.89 8.46
N PRO A 33 0.89 2.81 7.78
CA PRO A 33 1.05 1.97 6.60
C PRO A 33 1.35 0.53 7.02
N GLN A 34 0.50 -0.42 6.65
CA GLN A 34 0.56 -1.80 7.18
C GLN A 34 1.03 -2.83 6.17
N GLY A 35 0.55 -2.76 4.93
CA GLY A 35 0.85 -3.73 3.88
C GLY A 35 1.17 -3.04 2.56
N LEU A 36 1.98 -3.66 1.73
CA LEU A 36 2.33 -3.14 0.40
C LEU A 36 2.42 -4.26 -0.64
N ALA A 37 2.15 -3.94 -1.89
CA ALA A 37 2.34 -4.84 -3.02
C ALA A 37 2.59 -4.07 -4.31
N PHE A 38 3.22 -4.74 -5.27
CA PHE A 38 3.29 -4.26 -6.65
C PHE A 38 2.23 -4.98 -7.49
N ASP A 39 1.59 -4.25 -8.39
CA ASP A 39 0.79 -4.88 -9.45
C ASP A 39 1.68 -5.41 -10.58
N ALA A 40 1.07 -6.09 -11.56
CA ALA A 40 1.79 -6.65 -12.70
C ALA A 40 2.47 -5.61 -13.62
N SER A 41 2.09 -4.32 -13.51
CA SER A 41 2.73 -3.21 -14.23
C SER A 41 3.89 -2.57 -13.45
N GLY A 42 4.13 -3.01 -12.22
CA GLY A 42 5.14 -2.43 -11.33
C GLY A 42 4.67 -1.18 -10.57
N ALA A 43 3.37 -0.90 -10.53
CA ALA A 43 2.85 0.16 -9.68
C ALA A 43 2.80 -0.29 -8.22
N LEU A 44 3.30 0.55 -7.31
CA LEU A 44 3.31 0.29 -5.87
C LEU A 44 1.96 0.68 -5.26
N TYR A 45 1.44 -0.19 -4.41
CA TYR A 45 0.27 0.07 -3.59
C TYR A 45 0.61 -0.12 -2.11
N VAL A 46 0.06 0.74 -1.26
CA VAL A 46 0.22 0.70 0.19
C VAL A 46 -1.16 0.75 0.84
N VAL A 47 -1.41 -0.17 1.76
CA VAL A 47 -2.54 -0.13 2.68
C VAL A 47 -2.20 0.84 3.80
N GLU A 48 -3.06 1.82 3.98
CA GLU A 48 -2.79 2.99 4.80
C GLU A 48 -4.04 3.46 5.55
N ALA A 49 -3.84 4.08 6.72
CA ALA A 49 -4.89 4.78 7.45
C ALA A 49 -4.38 6.10 8.06
N LEU A 50 -4.92 7.22 7.58
CA LEU A 50 -4.62 8.57 8.09
C LEU A 50 -5.91 9.36 8.34
N ALA A 51 -6.03 9.98 9.51
CA ALA A 51 -7.11 10.90 9.87
C ALA A 51 -8.54 10.35 9.57
N GLY A 52 -8.78 9.07 9.84
CA GLY A 52 -10.08 8.42 9.62
C GLY A 52 -10.33 7.95 8.18
N SER A 53 -9.46 8.32 7.22
CA SER A 53 -9.45 7.72 5.89
C SER A 53 -8.58 6.47 5.91
N SER A 54 -9.10 5.35 5.42
CA SER A 54 -8.39 4.08 5.35
C SER A 54 -8.70 3.36 4.06
N GLY A 55 -7.67 2.74 3.48
CA GLY A 55 -7.82 2.04 2.21
C GLY A 55 -6.52 1.63 1.58
N LEU A 56 -6.63 1.23 0.31
CA LEU A 56 -5.51 0.96 -0.57
C LEU A 56 -5.18 2.20 -1.38
N TYR A 57 -3.93 2.64 -1.31
CA TYR A 57 -3.44 3.80 -2.04
C TYR A 57 -2.40 3.37 -3.08
N ARG A 58 -2.52 3.89 -4.30
CA ARG A 58 -1.47 3.80 -5.31
C ARG A 58 -0.41 4.85 -5.02
N VAL A 59 0.85 4.48 -4.99
CA VAL A 59 1.98 5.39 -4.75
C VAL A 59 2.65 5.69 -6.09
N PRO A 60 2.48 6.90 -6.66
CA PRO A 60 3.17 7.28 -7.88
C PRO A 60 4.68 7.43 -7.63
N PRO A 61 5.53 7.38 -8.67
CA PRO A 61 6.97 7.63 -8.52
C PRO A 61 7.27 9.02 -7.92
N GLU A 62 6.43 9.99 -8.24
CA GLU A 62 6.47 11.38 -7.79
C GLU A 62 5.06 11.84 -7.42
N GLY A 63 4.94 12.72 -6.43
CA GLY A 63 3.66 13.23 -5.94
C GLY A 63 3.05 12.38 -4.81
N ASP A 64 1.80 12.70 -4.48
CA ASP A 64 1.10 12.11 -3.34
C ASP A 64 0.41 10.78 -3.66
N PRO A 65 0.35 9.84 -2.70
CA PRO A 65 -0.44 8.62 -2.82
C PRO A 65 -1.92 8.90 -3.12
N GLN A 66 -2.50 8.08 -4.00
CA GLN A 66 -3.86 8.24 -4.50
C GLN A 66 -4.75 7.09 -4.03
N LEU A 67 -5.86 7.40 -3.36
CA LEU A 67 -6.82 6.38 -2.91
C LEU A 67 -7.39 5.62 -4.12
N THR A 68 -7.24 4.30 -4.11
CA THR A 68 -7.76 3.41 -5.16
C THR A 68 -8.96 2.60 -4.67
N LEU A 69 -8.94 2.21 -3.39
CA LEU A 69 -10.04 1.48 -2.76
C LEU A 69 -10.19 1.97 -1.32
N ALA A 70 -11.36 2.54 -1.00
CA ALA A 70 -11.72 2.85 0.38
C ALA A 70 -12.12 1.56 1.12
N GLY A 71 -11.65 1.39 2.34
CA GLY A 71 -11.98 0.22 3.16
C GLY A 71 -11.44 0.37 4.58
N PRO A 72 -12.29 0.28 5.60
CA PRO A 72 -11.82 0.37 6.98
C PRO A 72 -11.03 -0.87 7.38
N GLY A 73 -9.96 -0.67 8.15
CA GLY A 73 -9.25 -1.76 8.82
C GLY A 73 -8.54 -2.74 7.88
N LEU A 74 -8.27 -2.33 6.64
CA LEU A 74 -7.39 -3.10 5.77
C LEU A 74 -5.98 -3.12 6.35
N VAL A 75 -5.32 -4.27 6.23
CA VAL A 75 -3.96 -4.51 6.71
C VAL A 75 -3.05 -5.12 5.65
N GLY A 76 -3.61 -5.80 4.64
CA GLY A 76 -2.83 -6.52 3.63
C GLY A 76 -3.38 -6.33 2.22
N VAL A 77 -2.49 -6.47 1.24
CA VAL A 77 -2.81 -6.42 -0.19
C VAL A 77 -1.93 -7.40 -0.97
N ALA A 78 -2.51 -8.02 -2.00
CA ALA A 78 -1.78 -8.82 -2.98
C ALA A 78 -2.43 -8.68 -4.37
N PHE A 79 -1.61 -8.74 -5.40
CA PHE A 79 -2.06 -8.80 -6.80
C PHE A 79 -1.69 -10.16 -7.40
N ASP A 80 -2.57 -10.71 -8.24
CA ASP A 80 -2.23 -11.83 -9.10
C ASP A 80 -1.67 -11.35 -10.47
N GLY A 81 -1.03 -12.26 -11.22
CA GLY A 81 -0.44 -11.94 -12.51
C GLY A 81 -1.43 -11.57 -13.62
N ARG A 82 -2.74 -11.66 -13.37
CA ARG A 82 -3.82 -11.28 -14.29
C ARG A 82 -4.52 -9.99 -13.86
N GLY A 83 -4.02 -9.32 -12.81
CA GLY A 83 -4.58 -8.07 -12.30
C GLY A 83 -5.77 -8.26 -11.36
N GLY A 84 -6.00 -9.47 -10.84
CA GLY A 84 -6.87 -9.69 -9.70
C GLY A 84 -6.25 -9.10 -8.43
N LEU A 85 -7.09 -8.53 -7.57
CA LEU A 85 -6.71 -7.87 -6.33
C LEU A 85 -7.30 -8.65 -5.15
N VAL A 86 -6.48 -8.91 -4.14
CA VAL A 86 -6.94 -9.31 -2.82
C VAL A 86 -6.53 -8.24 -1.82
N VAL A 87 -7.48 -7.77 -1.02
CA VAL A 87 -7.21 -6.96 0.18
C VAL A 87 -7.72 -7.69 1.41
N ALA A 88 -7.05 -7.53 2.54
CA ALA A 88 -7.42 -8.20 3.78
C ALA A 88 -7.58 -7.20 4.92
N SER A 89 -8.59 -7.41 5.75
CA SER A 89 -8.67 -6.90 7.12
C SER A 89 -8.06 -7.91 8.10
N ASN A 90 -8.20 -7.65 9.40
CA ASN A 90 -7.77 -8.60 10.44
C ASN A 90 -8.56 -9.92 10.44
N ASP A 91 -9.76 -9.95 9.85
CA ASP A 91 -10.71 -11.07 9.93
C ASP A 91 -11.20 -11.58 8.57
N THR A 92 -11.03 -10.81 7.50
CA THR A 92 -11.67 -11.07 6.20
C THR A 92 -10.71 -10.78 5.06
N ALA A 93 -10.69 -11.63 4.04
CA ALA A 93 -10.04 -11.35 2.77
C ALA A 93 -11.10 -11.13 1.67
N TYR A 94 -10.96 -10.02 0.96
CA TYR A 94 -11.84 -9.61 -0.14
C TYR A 94 -11.09 -9.80 -1.45
N ARG A 95 -11.69 -10.54 -2.39
CA ARG A 95 -11.17 -10.66 -3.75
C ARG A 95 -11.97 -9.77 -4.68
N LEU A 96 -11.28 -8.87 -5.38
CA LEU A 96 -11.82 -8.04 -6.43
C LEU A 96 -11.28 -8.51 -7.78
N THR A 97 -12.19 -8.83 -8.69
CA THR A 97 -11.87 -9.14 -10.08
C THR A 97 -12.33 -7.98 -10.95
N ARG A 98 -11.56 -7.63 -11.99
CA ARG A 98 -12.07 -6.71 -13.03
C ARG A 98 -13.36 -7.30 -13.61
N SER A 99 -14.44 -6.50 -13.66
CA SER A 99 -15.58 -6.83 -14.48
C SER A 99 -15.13 -6.77 -15.94
N SER A 100 -15.23 -7.88 -16.66
CA SER A 100 -15.15 -7.87 -18.12
C SER A 100 -16.29 -7.01 -18.64
N SER A 101 -15.95 -5.84 -19.19
CA SER A 101 -16.82 -5.08 -20.08
C SER A 101 -16.80 -5.72 -21.47
#